data_AF-A0A0F3PWY2-F1
#
_entry.id   AF-A0A0F3PWY2-F1
#
_cell.length_a   1.000
_cell.length_b   1.000
_cell.length_c   1.000
_cell.angle_alpha   90.00
_cell.angle_beta   90.00
_cell.angle_gamma   90.00
#
_symmetry.space_group_name_H-M   'P 1'
#
loop_
_entity.id
_entity.type
_entity.pdbx_description
1 polymer ?
#
loop_
_entity_poly.entity_id
_entity_poly.type
_entity_poly.pdbx_seq_one_letter_code
_entity_poly.pdbx_strand_id
1 'polypeptide(L)'
;MLVAMEGSVGYGIGGARVELEIGYERFKTKGIRDSGSKEDEADTVYLLAKELAYDVVTGQTDKLTAALAKTSGKDIVQFAKAVEISHSDIGKKVCETKKGKQATNKWAQYAEATEGAALSANTSVCGGENYKSDDNGGMGPEALKEFVGKTLQNNGNKNWPTSTGRTPTTNDNAKAVADDLTKKLTPEEKTIVAGLLAKTIEGGEVVEIRAVSSTSVMVNAD
;
A
#
# COMPACT_ATOMS: atom_id res chain seq x y z
N MET A 1 -22.39 -17.94 46.86
CA MET A 1 -20.97 -18.10 47.25
C MET A 1 -20.16 -17.94 45.98
N LEU A 2 -19.42 -16.83 45.87
CA LEU A 2 -18.60 -16.51 44.70
C LEU A 2 -17.29 -17.29 44.78
N VAL A 3 -16.98 -18.07 43.74
CA VAL A 3 -15.67 -18.69 43.54
C VAL A 3 -15.17 -18.18 42.20
N ALA A 4 -13.98 -17.56 42.20
CA ALA A 4 -13.29 -17.13 41.00
C ALA A 4 -12.02 -17.96 40.85
N MET A 5 -11.96 -18.79 39.82
CA MET A 5 -10.73 -19.30 39.22
C MET A 5 -10.94 -19.30 37.71
N GLU A 6 -10.08 -18.54 37.03
CA GLU A 6 -9.83 -18.51 35.58
C GLU A 6 -11.05 -18.59 34.63
N GLY A 7 -11.43 -17.44 34.07
CA GLY A 7 -12.07 -17.38 32.75
C GLY A 7 -13.58 -17.62 32.64
N SER A 8 -14.33 -17.79 33.72
CA SER A 8 -15.80 -17.79 33.64
C SER A 8 -16.47 -17.36 34.94
N VAL A 9 -17.48 -16.49 34.83
CA VAL A 9 -18.42 -16.16 35.93
C VAL A 9 -19.75 -16.83 35.58
N GLY A 10 -20.06 -17.93 36.26
CA GLY A 10 -21.34 -18.62 36.14
C GLY A 10 -22.24 -18.33 37.34
N TYR A 11 -23.49 -17.94 37.09
CA TYR A 11 -24.55 -17.87 38.10
C TYR A 11 -25.50 -19.05 37.87
N GLY A 12 -25.54 -20.00 38.80
CA GLY A 12 -26.41 -21.18 38.71
C GLY A 12 -27.61 -21.06 39.63
N ILE A 13 -28.80 -20.85 39.07
CA ILE A 13 -30.08 -21.18 39.70
C ILE A 13 -30.88 -22.00 38.67
N GLY A 14 -31.15 -23.27 38.99
CA GLY A 14 -32.18 -24.07 38.32
C GLY A 14 -31.93 -24.47 36.86
N GLY A 15 -31.27 -25.61 36.66
CA GLY A 15 -31.64 -26.59 35.62
C GLY A 15 -31.53 -26.27 34.12
N ALA A 16 -31.16 -25.05 33.70
CA ALA A 16 -30.92 -24.73 32.29
C ALA A 16 -29.55 -24.07 32.12
N ARG A 17 -28.68 -24.70 31.32
CA ARG A 17 -27.44 -24.07 30.84
C ARG A 17 -27.82 -23.24 29.61
N VAL A 18 -27.72 -21.92 29.72
CA VAL A 18 -27.81 -21.00 28.59
C VAL A 18 -26.38 -20.59 28.25
N GLU A 19 -25.90 -21.03 27.09
CA GLU A 19 -24.66 -20.51 26.50
C GLU A 19 -25.05 -19.33 25.59
N LEU A 20 -24.54 -18.13 25.89
CA LEU A 20 -24.65 -16.96 25.02
C LEU A 20 -23.35 -16.83 24.21
N GLU A 21 -23.39 -17.18 22.93
CA GLU A 21 -22.42 -16.67 21.95
C GLU A 21 -22.91 -15.31 21.46
N ILE A 22 -22.26 -14.24 21.90
CA ILE A 22 -22.51 -12.89 21.39
C ILE A 22 -21.52 -12.62 20.25
N GLY A 23 -22.03 -12.72 19.03
CA GLY A 23 -21.39 -12.23 17.82
C GLY A 23 -21.14 -10.71 17.89
N TYR A 24 -19.98 -10.34 17.37
CA TYR A 24 -19.32 -9.03 17.32
C TYR A 24 -20.22 -7.84 16.92
N GLU A 25 -20.51 -6.91 17.84
CA GLU A 25 -20.85 -5.51 17.50
C GLU A 25 -20.24 -4.53 18.53
N ARG A 26 -19.24 -3.73 18.11
CA ARG A 26 -18.59 -2.70 18.93
C ARG A 26 -19.49 -1.46 19.07
N PHE A 27 -20.17 -1.33 20.21
CA PHE A 27 -20.71 -0.04 20.65
C PHE A 27 -19.60 0.79 21.31
N LYS A 28 -19.35 2.01 20.82
CA LYS A 28 -18.43 2.97 21.44
C LYS A 28 -18.93 3.35 22.84
N THR A 29 -18.14 3.09 23.87
CA THR A 29 -18.32 3.66 25.20
C THR A 29 -17.43 4.89 25.36
N LYS A 30 -18.05 6.03 25.68
CA LYS A 30 -17.35 7.24 26.10
C LYS A 30 -17.05 7.10 27.60
N GLY A 31 -15.78 6.97 27.97
CA GLY A 31 -15.33 6.87 29.36
C GLY A 31 -14.33 7.98 29.71
N ILE A 32 -14.58 8.65 30.83
CA ILE A 32 -13.73 9.67 31.46
C ILE A 32 -12.51 8.99 32.10
N ARG A 33 -11.30 9.57 31.91
CA ARG A 33 -10.01 9.51 32.67
C ARG A 33 -9.85 8.37 33.70
N ASP A 34 -8.75 7.60 33.73
CA ASP A 34 -7.39 8.01 34.09
C ASP A 34 -6.42 6.79 34.06
N SER A 35 -5.11 7.08 33.96
CA SER A 35 -3.94 6.23 34.25
C SER A 35 -3.59 5.07 33.29
N GLY A 36 -2.36 5.16 32.76
CA GLY A 36 -1.88 4.34 31.67
C GLY A 36 -1.50 2.91 32.02
N SER A 37 -1.58 2.06 30.99
CA SER A 37 -0.71 0.92 30.73
C SER A 37 -0.85 0.62 29.24
N LYS A 38 0.25 0.20 28.62
CA LYS A 38 0.39 -0.01 27.17
C LYS A 38 -0.77 -0.80 26.58
N GLU A 39 -1.41 -0.22 25.57
CA GLU A 39 -2.33 -0.89 24.67
C GLU A 39 -1.51 -1.72 23.68
N ASP A 40 -1.18 -2.95 24.06
CA ASP A 40 -0.73 -3.99 23.15
C ASP A 40 -1.74 -5.14 23.27
N GLU A 41 -2.10 -5.75 22.14
CA GLU A 41 -2.88 -7.01 22.01
C GLU A 41 -4.40 -6.99 21.81
N ALA A 42 -5.03 -5.86 21.46
CA ALA A 42 -6.40 -5.89 20.90
C ALA A 42 -6.51 -5.33 19.46
N ASP A 43 -5.43 -4.79 18.91
CA ASP A 43 -5.36 -4.36 17.51
C ASP A 43 -4.86 -5.48 16.58
N THR A 44 -4.15 -6.49 17.07
CA THR A 44 -3.45 -7.50 16.24
C THR A 44 -4.38 -8.41 15.40
N VAL A 45 -5.65 -8.57 15.78
CA VAL A 45 -6.61 -9.44 15.06
C VAL A 45 -7.38 -8.72 13.95
N TYR A 46 -7.38 -7.37 13.94
CA TYR A 46 -7.93 -6.58 12.82
C TYR A 46 -6.87 -6.17 11.78
N LEU A 47 -5.60 -6.58 11.97
CA LEU A 47 -4.43 -5.89 11.39
C LEU A 47 -3.65 -6.59 10.25
N LEU A 48 -3.96 -7.82 9.82
CA LEU A 48 -3.04 -8.55 8.92
C LEU A 48 -3.31 -8.45 7.40
N ALA A 49 -4.39 -7.82 6.95
CA ALA A 49 -4.79 -7.91 5.54
C ALA A 49 -4.56 -6.65 4.69
N LYS A 50 -4.21 -5.47 5.26
CA LYS A 50 -4.16 -4.20 4.50
C LYS A 50 -3.07 -3.21 4.91
N GLU A 51 -1.86 -3.67 5.24
CA GLU A 51 -0.75 -2.78 5.64
C GLU A 51 -0.36 -1.81 4.51
N LEU A 52 -0.26 -2.28 3.26
CA LEU A 52 0.15 -1.43 2.13
C LEU A 52 -0.89 -0.33 1.84
N ALA A 53 -2.17 -0.70 1.85
CA ALA A 53 -3.27 0.23 1.62
C ALA A 53 -3.35 1.28 2.73
N TYR A 54 -3.20 0.85 3.99
CA TYR A 54 -3.21 1.75 5.14
C TYR A 54 -2.01 2.71 5.12
N ASP A 55 -0.82 2.24 4.80
CA ASP A 55 0.38 3.06 4.76
C ASP A 55 0.32 4.13 3.65
N VAL A 56 -0.29 3.83 2.50
CA VAL A 56 -0.53 4.82 1.43
C VAL A 56 -1.47 5.93 1.90
N VAL A 57 -2.61 5.58 2.50
CA VAL A 57 -3.62 6.55 2.95
C VAL A 57 -3.10 7.41 4.10
N THR A 58 -2.36 6.80 5.03
CA THR A 58 -1.80 7.51 6.19
C THR A 58 -0.47 8.21 5.89
N GLY A 59 0.11 8.00 4.71
CA GLY A 59 1.37 8.63 4.30
C GLY A 59 2.61 8.07 4.99
N GLN A 60 2.54 6.85 5.54
CA GLN A 60 3.64 6.18 6.24
C GLN A 60 4.68 5.64 5.24
N THR A 61 5.44 6.57 4.67
CA THR A 61 6.32 6.28 3.52
C THR A 61 7.40 5.25 3.85
N ASP A 62 7.96 5.26 5.07
CA ASP A 62 9.00 4.31 5.46
C ASP A 62 8.45 2.88 5.63
N LYS A 63 7.25 2.73 6.20
CA LYS A 63 6.58 1.42 6.33
C LYS A 63 6.14 0.90 4.96
N LEU A 64 5.56 1.77 4.15
CA LEU A 64 5.20 1.46 2.76
C LEU A 64 6.43 1.01 1.96
N THR A 65 7.56 1.71 2.10
CA THR A 65 8.83 1.33 1.43
C THR A 65 9.27 -0.05 1.87
N ALA A 66 9.26 -0.34 3.18
CA ALA A 66 9.67 -1.63 3.71
C ALA A 66 8.75 -2.78 3.26
N ALA A 67 7.44 -2.53 3.16
CA ALA A 67 6.47 -3.49 2.67
C ALA A 67 6.59 -3.71 1.14
N LEU A 68 6.67 -2.63 0.34
CA LEU A 68 6.89 -2.70 -1.11
C LEU A 68 8.21 -3.38 -1.47
N ALA A 69 9.26 -3.18 -0.68
CA ALA A 69 10.54 -3.84 -0.88
C ALA A 69 10.47 -5.37 -0.71
N LYS A 70 9.50 -5.86 0.08
CA LYS A 70 9.23 -7.30 0.25
C LYS A 70 8.25 -7.83 -0.79
N THR A 71 7.48 -6.95 -1.45
CA THR A 71 6.59 -7.32 -2.55
C THR A 71 7.38 -7.77 -3.77
N SER A 72 6.95 -8.86 -4.40
CA SER A 72 7.61 -9.34 -5.61
C SER A 72 7.45 -8.35 -6.76
N GLY A 73 8.46 -8.22 -7.64
CA GLY A 73 8.34 -7.34 -8.80
C GLY A 73 7.19 -7.74 -9.73
N LYS A 74 6.82 -9.03 -9.74
CA LYS A 74 5.66 -9.53 -10.50
C LYS A 74 4.35 -8.93 -9.99
N ASP A 75 4.17 -8.82 -8.68
CA ASP A 75 2.96 -8.24 -8.10
C ASP A 75 2.91 -6.73 -8.34
N ILE A 76 4.07 -6.06 -8.35
CA ILE A 76 4.17 -4.65 -8.74
C ILE A 76 3.81 -4.43 -10.20
N VAL A 77 4.21 -5.34 -11.09
CA VAL A 77 3.77 -5.32 -12.49
C VAL A 77 2.25 -5.43 -12.59
N GLN A 78 1.62 -6.30 -11.81
CA GLN A 78 0.15 -6.45 -11.81
C GLN A 78 -0.55 -5.22 -11.25
N PHE A 79 -0.02 -4.67 -10.15
CA PHE A 79 -0.50 -3.42 -9.57
C PHE A 79 -0.46 -2.28 -10.59
N ALA A 80 0.69 -2.07 -11.26
CA ALA A 80 0.83 -1.03 -12.28
C ALA A 80 -0.14 -1.20 -13.45
N LYS A 81 -0.37 -2.46 -13.91
CA LYS A 81 -1.37 -2.75 -14.94
C LYS A 81 -2.78 -2.40 -14.47
N ALA A 82 -3.12 -2.69 -13.22
CA ALA A 82 -4.42 -2.34 -12.65
C ALA A 82 -4.62 -0.82 -12.54
N VAL A 83 -3.57 -0.08 -12.15
CA VAL A 83 -3.56 1.39 -12.14
C VAL A 83 -3.76 1.95 -13.55
N GLU A 84 -3.00 1.45 -14.54
CA GLU A 84 -3.12 1.92 -15.93
C GLU A 84 -4.53 1.69 -16.52
N ILE A 85 -5.14 0.53 -16.23
CA ILE A 85 -6.48 0.20 -16.72
C ILE A 85 -7.55 1.04 -16.03
N SER A 86 -7.44 1.23 -14.71
CA SER A 86 -8.51 1.85 -13.93
C SER A 86 -8.40 3.38 -13.87
N HIS A 87 -7.17 3.89 -13.75
CA HIS A 87 -6.86 5.30 -13.47
C HIS A 87 -5.50 5.68 -14.08
N SER A 88 -5.39 5.66 -15.42
CA SER A 88 -4.14 5.98 -16.13
C SER A 88 -3.52 7.34 -15.74
N ASP A 89 -4.35 8.33 -15.37
CA ASP A 89 -3.86 9.65 -14.94
C ASP A 89 -3.10 9.60 -13.60
N ILE A 90 -3.43 8.66 -12.72
CA ILE A 90 -2.65 8.39 -11.51
C ILE A 90 -1.32 7.74 -11.90
N GLY A 91 -1.36 6.77 -12.82
CA GLY A 91 -0.16 6.09 -13.33
C GLY A 91 0.87 7.04 -13.94
N LYS A 92 0.43 8.14 -14.56
CA LYS A 92 1.30 9.19 -15.12
C LYS A 92 2.07 10.00 -14.07
N LYS A 93 1.57 10.08 -12.82
CA LYS A 93 2.20 10.83 -11.73
C LYS A 93 3.27 10.02 -10.99
N VAL A 94 3.16 8.70 -11.05
CA VAL A 94 4.03 7.75 -10.33
C VAL A 94 5.18 7.35 -11.24
N CYS A 95 6.39 7.36 -10.69
CA CYS A 95 7.62 7.13 -11.46
C CYS A 95 7.75 8.07 -12.66
N GLU A 96 7.26 9.31 -12.56
CA GLU A 96 7.42 10.29 -13.62
C GLU A 96 8.90 10.65 -13.78
N THR A 97 9.49 10.27 -14.91
CA THR A 97 10.87 10.60 -15.29
C THR A 97 11.06 12.11 -15.39
N LYS A 98 12.31 12.55 -15.23
CA LYS A 98 12.64 13.97 -15.13
C LYS A 98 13.69 14.37 -16.14
N LYS A 99 13.69 15.66 -16.44
CA LYS A 99 14.81 16.34 -17.08
C LYS A 99 15.94 16.46 -16.05
N GLY A 100 17.18 16.23 -16.47
CA GLY A 100 18.33 16.45 -15.59
C GLY A 100 18.97 17.81 -15.81
N LYS A 101 19.92 18.15 -14.94
CA LYS A 101 20.60 19.46 -14.94
C LYS A 101 21.29 19.80 -16.26
N GLN A 102 21.81 18.79 -16.96
CA GLN A 102 22.48 18.97 -18.25
C GLN A 102 21.54 18.82 -19.45
N ALA A 103 20.36 18.23 -19.26
CA ALA A 103 19.39 17.93 -20.29
C ALA A 103 18.07 18.68 -20.02
N THR A 104 18.05 19.99 -20.26
CA THR A 104 16.95 20.88 -19.85
C THR A 104 15.68 20.76 -20.72
N ASN A 105 15.79 20.10 -21.88
CA ASN A 105 14.71 19.99 -22.85
C ASN A 105 14.18 18.55 -23.05
N LYS A 106 14.86 17.54 -22.48
CA LYS A 106 14.58 16.13 -22.75
C LYS A 106 14.47 15.33 -21.46
N TRP A 107 13.50 14.42 -21.43
CA TRP A 107 13.25 13.57 -20.27
C TRP A 107 14.06 12.28 -20.34
N ALA A 108 14.26 11.66 -19.17
CA ALA A 108 14.83 10.32 -19.13
C ALA A 108 13.85 9.33 -19.75
N GLN A 109 14.38 8.23 -20.28
CA GLN A 109 13.59 7.13 -20.80
C GLN A 109 13.87 5.88 -20.00
N TYR A 110 12.82 5.13 -19.69
CA TYR A 110 13.00 3.86 -18.99
C TYR A 110 13.68 2.84 -19.89
N ALA A 111 14.58 2.07 -19.28
CA ALA A 111 15.32 1.02 -19.95
C ALA A 111 15.62 -0.13 -18.98
N GLU A 112 16.07 -1.26 -19.54
CA GLU A 112 16.41 -2.45 -18.77
C GLU A 112 17.55 -2.21 -17.76
N ALA A 113 18.44 -1.26 -18.03
CA ALA A 113 19.50 -0.87 -17.10
C ALA A 113 19.81 0.62 -17.25
N THR A 114 20.28 1.24 -16.18
CA THR A 114 20.91 2.55 -16.29
C THR A 114 22.33 2.36 -16.81
N GLU A 115 22.63 2.91 -17.98
CA GLU A 115 24.00 2.90 -18.50
C GLU A 115 24.87 3.74 -17.56
N GLY A 116 25.74 3.07 -16.80
CA GLY A 116 26.45 3.57 -15.61
C GLY A 116 27.26 4.87 -15.79
N ALA A 117 28.60 4.77 -15.79
CA ALA A 117 29.54 5.90 -15.73
C ALA A 117 29.47 6.89 -16.92
N ALA A 118 28.73 6.55 -17.97
CA ALA A 118 28.43 7.45 -19.08
C ALA A 118 27.18 8.28 -18.80
N LEU A 119 27.23 9.56 -19.19
CA LEU A 119 26.02 10.37 -19.31
C LEU A 119 25.11 9.68 -20.33
N SER A 120 23.90 9.31 -19.90
CA SER A 120 22.89 8.58 -20.67
C SER A 120 21.51 9.11 -20.32
N ALA A 121 20.63 9.10 -21.32
CA ALA A 121 19.23 9.47 -21.17
C ALA A 121 18.38 8.31 -20.63
N ASN A 122 18.93 7.10 -20.58
CA ASN A 122 18.25 5.91 -20.10
C ASN A 122 18.34 5.79 -18.56
N THR A 123 17.25 5.33 -17.94
CA THR A 123 17.17 5.09 -16.49
C THR A 123 16.43 3.79 -16.17
N SER A 124 16.89 3.10 -15.14
CA SER A 124 16.18 1.99 -14.47
C SER A 124 15.64 2.41 -13.09
N VAL A 125 15.81 3.68 -12.72
CA VAL A 125 15.38 4.27 -11.45
C VAL A 125 14.02 4.93 -11.65
N CYS A 126 13.01 4.54 -10.86
CA CYS A 126 11.70 5.19 -10.80
C CYS A 126 11.88 6.70 -10.52
N GLY A 127 11.39 7.54 -11.43
CA GLY A 127 11.54 8.99 -11.38
C GLY A 127 12.94 9.51 -11.72
N GLY A 128 13.75 8.71 -12.41
CA GLY A 128 15.13 9.04 -12.80
C GLY A 128 15.24 10.25 -13.74
N GLU A 129 16.43 10.87 -13.74
CA GLU A 129 16.72 12.08 -14.51
C GLU A 129 17.54 11.79 -15.76
N ASN A 130 17.43 12.65 -16.78
CA ASN A 130 18.26 12.58 -17.97
C ASN A 130 19.62 13.26 -17.74
N TYR A 131 20.70 12.50 -17.79
CA TYR A 131 22.04 13.03 -17.55
C TYR A 131 22.79 13.38 -18.85
N LYS A 132 22.19 13.14 -20.02
CA LYS A 132 22.83 13.31 -21.31
C LYS A 132 22.64 14.74 -21.85
N SER A 133 23.74 15.43 -22.15
CA SER A 133 23.76 16.87 -22.49
C SER A 133 23.45 17.23 -23.95
N ASP A 134 23.24 16.27 -24.84
CA ASP A 134 23.19 16.46 -26.31
C ASP A 134 21.78 16.28 -26.90
N ASP A 135 20.75 16.75 -26.20
CA ASP A 135 19.33 16.66 -26.61
C ASP A 135 18.82 15.22 -26.91
N ASN A 136 19.56 14.20 -26.49
CA ASN A 136 19.11 12.82 -26.48
C ASN A 136 18.15 12.55 -25.32
N GLY A 137 17.15 11.70 -25.55
CA GLY A 137 16.13 11.30 -24.59
C GLY A 137 14.70 11.51 -25.10
N GLY A 138 13.75 11.39 -24.18
CA GLY A 138 12.31 11.46 -24.48
C GLY A 138 11.83 12.89 -24.74
N MET A 139 10.83 13.03 -25.62
CA MET A 139 10.12 14.29 -25.86
C MET A 139 9.11 14.65 -24.75
N GLY A 140 8.79 13.70 -23.88
CA GLY A 140 7.93 13.88 -22.71
C GLY A 140 8.28 12.88 -21.62
N PRO A 141 7.70 13.02 -20.42
CA PRO A 141 7.96 12.12 -19.32
C PRO A 141 7.36 10.74 -19.60
N GLU A 142 8.14 9.71 -19.29
CA GLU A 142 7.68 8.34 -19.07
C GLU A 142 7.30 8.13 -17.60
N ALA A 143 6.38 7.20 -17.31
CA ALA A 143 5.81 7.02 -15.99
C ALA A 143 5.73 5.54 -15.58
N LEU A 144 4.83 5.19 -14.66
CA LEU A 144 4.72 3.85 -14.06
C LEU A 144 4.56 2.74 -15.11
N LYS A 145 3.82 2.99 -16.19
CA LYS A 145 3.61 2.02 -17.28
C LYS A 145 4.93 1.68 -17.98
N GLU A 146 5.70 2.69 -18.37
CA GLU A 146 6.98 2.50 -19.05
C GLU A 146 8.03 1.95 -18.08
N PHE A 147 7.99 2.35 -16.80
CA PHE A 147 8.83 1.76 -15.76
C PHE A 147 8.61 0.24 -15.68
N VAL A 148 7.36 -0.20 -15.54
CA VAL A 148 7.05 -1.63 -15.49
C VAL A 148 7.35 -2.35 -16.81
N GLY A 149 7.05 -1.70 -17.94
CA GLY A 149 7.23 -2.30 -19.26
C GLY A 149 8.68 -2.46 -19.67
N LYS A 150 9.50 -1.43 -19.47
CA LYS A 150 10.88 -1.35 -19.97
C LYS A 150 11.92 -1.69 -18.90
N THR A 151 11.68 -1.26 -17.66
CA THR A 151 12.63 -1.46 -16.55
C THR A 151 12.41 -2.79 -15.84
N LEU A 152 11.15 -3.15 -15.57
CA LEU A 152 10.79 -4.44 -14.96
C LEU A 152 10.49 -5.53 -15.99
N GLN A 153 10.61 -5.23 -17.29
CA GLN A 153 10.41 -6.15 -18.42
C GLN A 153 9.05 -6.89 -18.41
N ASN A 154 8.01 -6.29 -17.80
CA ASN A 154 6.71 -6.93 -17.57
C ASN A 154 6.72 -8.25 -16.77
N ASN A 155 7.87 -8.67 -16.24
CA ASN A 155 8.00 -9.90 -15.45
C ASN A 155 8.40 -9.62 -13.99
N GLY A 156 8.97 -8.46 -13.71
CA GLY A 156 9.38 -8.06 -12.35
C GLY A 156 10.69 -8.67 -11.87
N ASN A 157 11.44 -9.36 -12.73
CA ASN A 157 12.64 -10.11 -12.37
C ASN A 157 13.90 -9.24 -12.29
N LYS A 158 13.83 -8.00 -12.77
CA LYS A 158 14.97 -7.09 -12.83
C LYS A 158 14.58 -5.72 -12.28
N ASN A 159 15.54 -5.02 -11.67
CA ASN A 159 15.40 -3.66 -11.14
C ASN A 159 14.33 -3.48 -10.04
N TRP A 160 13.89 -4.55 -9.40
CA TRP A 160 12.99 -4.48 -8.25
C TRP A 160 13.49 -5.36 -7.09
N PRO A 161 13.44 -4.89 -5.83
CA PRO A 161 13.09 -3.52 -5.38
C PRO A 161 14.23 -2.51 -5.55
N THR A 162 15.41 -2.98 -5.95
CA THR A 162 16.62 -2.16 -6.15
C THR A 162 16.93 -2.06 -7.64
N SER A 163 17.20 -0.84 -8.11
CA SER A 163 17.54 -0.52 -9.48
C SER A 163 18.96 -0.95 -9.84
N THR A 164 19.26 -0.99 -11.14
CA THR A 164 20.63 -0.96 -11.67
C THR A 164 21.07 0.46 -12.03
N GLY A 165 20.69 1.43 -11.19
CA GLY A 165 21.06 2.85 -11.31
C GLY A 165 22.57 3.09 -11.33
N ARG A 166 22.98 4.34 -11.59
CA ARG A 166 24.42 4.72 -11.55
C ARG A 166 25.06 4.51 -10.18
N THR A 167 24.32 4.84 -9.14
CA THR A 167 24.69 4.67 -7.73
C THR A 167 23.52 3.98 -7.03
N PRO A 168 23.32 2.68 -7.29
CA PRO A 168 22.15 1.98 -6.79
C PRO A 168 22.23 1.93 -5.27
N THR A 169 21.14 2.29 -4.62
CA THR A 169 21.00 2.17 -3.16
C THR A 169 19.96 1.13 -2.86
N THR A 170 20.14 0.39 -1.77
CA THR A 170 19.21 -0.67 -1.37
C THR A 170 17.77 -0.15 -1.35
N ASN A 171 16.90 -0.83 -2.10
CA ASN A 171 15.47 -0.55 -2.23
C ASN A 171 15.11 0.83 -2.80
N ASP A 172 16.00 1.45 -3.59
CA ASP A 172 15.76 2.76 -4.20
C ASP A 172 14.47 2.87 -5.02
N ASN A 173 14.14 1.86 -5.83
CA ASN A 173 12.91 1.85 -6.61
C ASN A 173 11.67 1.67 -5.73
N ALA A 174 11.72 0.80 -4.72
CA ALA A 174 10.62 0.68 -3.76
C ALA A 174 10.39 1.99 -2.99
N LYS A 175 11.47 2.67 -2.60
CA LYS A 175 11.40 3.98 -1.93
C LYS A 175 10.82 5.05 -2.85
N ALA A 176 11.28 5.13 -4.09
CA ALA A 176 10.79 6.11 -5.07
C ALA A 176 9.30 5.90 -5.39
N VAL A 177 8.85 4.64 -5.53
CA VAL A 177 7.42 4.33 -5.69
C VAL A 177 6.64 4.75 -4.44
N ALA A 178 7.10 4.39 -3.24
CA ALA A 178 6.43 4.76 -1.99
C ALA A 178 6.30 6.28 -1.85
N ASP A 179 7.38 7.02 -2.10
CA ASP A 179 7.42 8.49 -2.07
C ASP A 179 6.39 9.08 -3.04
N ASP A 180 6.32 8.58 -4.27
CA ASP A 180 5.37 9.07 -5.26
C ASP A 180 3.91 8.79 -4.84
N LEU A 181 3.63 7.59 -4.34
CA LEU A 181 2.29 7.21 -3.86
C LEU A 181 1.82 8.05 -2.66
N THR A 182 2.73 8.41 -1.75
CA THR A 182 2.37 9.15 -0.52
C THR A 182 2.46 10.65 -0.67
N LYS A 183 3.26 11.19 -1.60
CA LYS A 183 3.53 12.65 -1.68
C LYS A 183 2.98 13.32 -2.93
N LYS A 184 2.86 12.62 -4.06
CA LYS A 184 2.41 13.22 -5.32
C LYS A 184 0.91 13.09 -5.57
N LEU A 185 0.25 12.17 -4.88
CA LEU A 185 -1.16 11.88 -5.05
C LEU A 185 -2.03 12.72 -4.10
N THR A 186 -3.23 13.08 -4.55
CA THR A 186 -4.26 13.67 -3.66
C THR A 186 -4.80 12.61 -2.70
N PRO A 187 -5.49 13.02 -1.60
CA PRO A 187 -6.11 12.06 -0.68
C PRO A 187 -7.05 11.05 -1.38
N GLU A 188 -7.82 11.50 -2.37
CA GLU A 188 -8.74 10.66 -3.14
C GLU A 188 -7.98 9.64 -4.01
N GLU A 189 -6.93 10.10 -4.68
CA GLU A 189 -6.06 9.25 -5.50
C GLU A 189 -5.34 8.20 -4.64
N LYS A 190 -4.92 8.56 -3.41
CA LYS A 190 -4.35 7.62 -2.44
C LYS A 190 -5.33 6.54 -2.05
N THR A 191 -6.60 6.87 -1.80
CA THR A 191 -7.63 5.87 -1.47
C THR A 191 -7.84 4.90 -2.63
N ILE A 192 -7.84 5.40 -3.88
CA ILE A 192 -7.94 4.55 -5.08
C ILE A 192 -6.75 3.61 -5.17
N VAL A 193 -5.52 4.12 -5.05
CA VAL A 193 -4.30 3.31 -5.11
C VAL A 193 -4.25 2.29 -3.99
N ALA A 194 -4.62 2.68 -2.77
CA ALA A 194 -4.71 1.78 -1.64
C ALA A 194 -5.68 0.62 -1.90
N GLY A 195 -6.84 0.91 -2.48
CA GLY A 195 -7.79 -0.12 -2.91
C GLY A 195 -7.21 -1.06 -3.98
N LEU A 196 -6.47 -0.51 -4.95
CA LEU A 196 -5.81 -1.31 -5.98
C LEU A 196 -4.69 -2.19 -5.41
N LEU A 197 -3.84 -1.66 -4.53
CA LEU A 197 -2.79 -2.42 -3.84
C LEU A 197 -3.40 -3.58 -3.04
N ALA A 198 -4.46 -3.31 -2.28
CA ALA A 198 -5.15 -4.35 -1.52
C ALA A 198 -5.72 -5.45 -2.42
N LYS A 199 -6.28 -5.07 -3.57
CA LYS A 199 -6.84 -6.02 -4.53
C LYS A 199 -5.77 -6.84 -5.25
N THR A 200 -4.66 -6.23 -5.64
CA THR A 200 -3.66 -6.87 -6.52
C THR A 200 -2.52 -7.56 -5.79
N ILE A 201 -2.11 -7.04 -4.62
CA ILE A 201 -0.94 -7.54 -3.89
C ILE A 201 -1.39 -8.31 -2.64
N GLU A 202 -2.37 -7.80 -1.91
CA GLU A 202 -2.82 -8.41 -0.66
C GLU A 202 -3.96 -9.43 -0.86
N GLY A 203 -4.48 -9.56 -2.10
CA GLY A 203 -5.52 -10.53 -2.45
C GLY A 203 -6.90 -10.23 -1.85
N GLY A 204 -7.13 -8.98 -1.41
CA GLY A 204 -8.38 -8.57 -0.80
C GLY A 204 -9.50 -8.38 -1.83
N GLU A 205 -10.42 -9.34 -1.93
CA GLU A 205 -11.70 -9.12 -2.58
C GLU A 205 -12.51 -8.09 -1.76
N VAL A 206 -12.78 -6.92 -2.34
CA VAL A 206 -13.60 -5.88 -1.71
C VAL A 206 -15.07 -6.28 -1.89
N VAL A 207 -15.64 -6.96 -0.90
CA VAL A 207 -17.08 -7.22 -0.85
C VAL A 207 -17.80 -5.96 -0.37
N GLU A 208 -18.64 -5.38 -1.22
CA GLU A 208 -19.51 -4.25 -0.87
C GLU A 208 -20.68 -4.76 0.00
N ILE A 209 -20.62 -4.58 1.33
CA ILE A 209 -21.72 -4.95 2.22
C ILE A 209 -22.84 -3.91 2.09
N ARG A 210 -23.90 -4.23 1.35
CA ARG A 210 -24.98 -3.28 1.00
C ARG A 210 -26.07 -3.07 2.06
N ALA A 211 -26.12 -3.82 3.16
CA ALA A 211 -26.95 -3.48 4.32
C ALA A 211 -26.62 -4.40 5.51
N VAL A 212 -26.49 -3.81 6.70
CA VAL A 212 -26.64 -4.53 7.97
C VAL A 212 -28.02 -4.16 8.49
N SER A 213 -29.00 -5.06 8.34
CA SER A 213 -30.36 -4.83 8.85
C SER A 213 -30.41 -5.22 10.32
N SER A 214 -30.50 -4.24 11.22
CA SER A 214 -30.66 -4.44 12.66
C SER A 214 -32.05 -4.98 12.99
N THR A 215 -32.26 -6.30 12.95
CA THR A 215 -33.43 -6.90 13.57
C THR A 215 -33.20 -7.01 15.07
N SER A 216 -33.67 -6.01 15.82
CA SER A 216 -33.70 -6.03 17.29
C SER A 216 -34.56 -7.19 17.80
N VAL A 217 -34.05 -7.99 18.74
CA VAL A 217 -34.84 -9.03 19.44
C VAL A 217 -35.55 -8.38 20.63
N MET A 218 -36.89 -8.29 20.57
CA MET A 218 -37.71 -7.95 21.74
C MET A 218 -37.94 -9.22 22.56
N VAL A 219 -37.47 -9.23 23.80
CA VAL A 219 -37.75 -10.29 24.79
C VAL A 219 -38.93 -9.83 25.64
N ASN A 220 -40.05 -10.54 25.58
CA ASN A 220 -41.18 -10.34 26.48
C ASN A 220 -40.93 -11.25 27.70
N ALA A 221 -40.87 -10.65 28.90
CA ALA A 221 -40.81 -11.39 30.15
C ALA A 221 -42.17 -11.26 30.84
N ASP A 222 -42.84 -12.40 31.07
CA ASP A 222 -43.96 -12.54 32.00
C ASP A 222 -43.45 -12.82 33.43
#